data_AF-A0A923Y149-F1
#
_entry.id   AF-A0A923Y149-F1
#
_cell.length_a   1.000
_cell.length_b   1.000
_cell.length_c   1.000
_cell.angle_alpha   90.00
_cell.angle_beta   90.00
_cell.angle_gamma   90.00
#
_symmetry.space_group_name_H-M   'P 1'
#
loop_
_entity.id
_entity.type
_entity.pdbx_description
1 polymer ?
#
loop_
_entity_poly.entity_id
_entity_poly.type
_entity_poly.pdbx_seq_one_letter_code
_entity_poly.pdbx_strand_id
1 'polypeptide(L)' 'LAGDVFYGRQVAARVLPVLDGFRAAGARVLVGDPGRVDLPRDGLELLAELEVRDMGDGPGKTTSCGVFDYRP' A
#
# COMPACT_ATOMS: atom_id res chain seq x y z
N LEU A 1 2.43 2.82 -9.16
CA LEU A 1 1.61 3.12 -7.97
C LEU A 1 0.76 1.88 -7.70
N ALA A 2 0.81 1.32 -6.49
CA ALA A 2 -0.05 0.25 -6.04
C ALA A 2 -0.93 0.77 -4.89
N GLY A 3 -2.25 0.74 -5.03
CA GLY A 3 -3.18 1.22 -4.03
C GLY A 3 -4.06 0.10 -3.51
N ASP A 4 -4.13 -0.04 -2.19
CA ASP A 4 -5.01 -0.99 -1.48
C ASP A 4 -4.97 -2.40 -2.08
N VAL A 5 -3.76 -2.96 -2.23
CA VAL A 5 -3.54 -4.31 -2.78
C VAL A 5 -3.27 -5.35 -1.69
N PHE A 6 -3.18 -4.92 -0.43
CA PHE A 6 -2.86 -5.77 0.72
C PHE A 6 -4.11 -6.15 1.54
N TYR A 7 -5.30 -6.10 0.95
CA TYR A 7 -6.56 -6.51 1.58
C TYR A 7 -6.68 -8.02 1.83
N GLY A 8 -5.70 -8.82 1.39
CA GLY A 8 -5.66 -10.23 1.73
C GLY A 8 -4.36 -10.93 1.34
N ARG A 9 -3.94 -11.86 2.19
CA ARG A 9 -2.69 -12.62 2.08
C ARG A 9 -2.40 -13.21 0.70
N GLN A 10 -3.39 -13.79 0.03
CA GLN A 10 -3.20 -14.40 -1.29
C GLN A 10 -2.95 -13.36 -2.38
N VAL A 11 -3.53 -12.17 -2.26
CA VAL A 11 -3.32 -11.06 -3.19
C VAL A 11 -1.94 -10.46 -2.93
N ALA A 12 -1.61 -10.19 -1.66
CA ALA A 12 -0.28 -9.73 -1.25
C ALA A 12 0.84 -10.64 -1.78
N ALA A 13 0.70 -11.95 -1.63
CA ALA A 13 1.68 -12.93 -2.11
C ALA A 13 1.90 -12.91 -3.63
N ARG A 14 0.90 -12.48 -4.41
CA ARG A 14 1.02 -12.35 -5.88
C ARG A 14 1.56 -10.99 -6.31
N VAL A 15 1.26 -9.94 -5.55
CA VAL A 15 1.64 -8.56 -5.89
C VAL A 15 3.08 -8.27 -5.48
N LEU A 16 3.54 -8.78 -4.33
CA LEU A 16 4.89 -8.53 -3.82
C LEU A 16 6.01 -8.80 -4.85
N PRO A 17 6.07 -9.97 -5.51
CA PRO A 17 7.12 -10.23 -6.52
C PRO A 17 7.08 -9.26 -7.71
N VAL A 18 5.89 -8.73 -8.04
CA VAL A 18 5.74 -7.74 -9.12
C VAL A 18 6.31 -6.39 -8.68
N LEU A 19 6.07 -5.97 -7.44
CA LEU A 19 6.65 -4.74 -6.89
C LEU A 19 8.17 -4.84 -6.77
N ASP A 20 8.68 -6.00 -6.36
CA ASP A 20 10.12 -6.28 -6.31
C ASP A 20 10.75 -6.19 -7.70
N GLY A 21 10.11 -6.76 -8.71
CA GLY A 21 10.55 -6.67 -10.11
C GLY A 21 10.67 -5.22 -10.59
N PHE A 22 9.68 -4.37 -10.27
CA PHE A 22 9.76 -2.94 -10.61
C PHE A 22 10.90 -2.23 -9.89
N ARG A 23 11.14 -2.52 -8.61
CA ARG A 23 12.26 -1.94 -7.87
C ARG A 23 13.62 -2.40 -8.39
N ALA A 24 13.75 -3.69 -8.71
CA ALA A 24 14.96 -4.24 -9.34
C ALA A 24 15.25 -3.60 -10.70
N ALA A 25 14.20 -3.19 -11.44
CA ALA A 25 14.33 -2.44 -12.68
C ALA A 25 14.65 -0.94 -12.48
N GLY A 26 14.85 -0.48 -11.24
CA GLY A 26 15.17 0.92 -10.90
C GLY A 26 13.95 1.84 -10.86
N ALA A 27 12.73 1.32 -10.97
CA ALA A 27 11.52 2.13 -10.88
C ALA A 27 11.20 2.47 -9.42
N ARG A 28 10.75 3.71 -9.18
CA ARG A 28 10.18 4.08 -7.89
C ARG A 28 8.77 3.51 -7.76
N VAL A 29 8.56 2.69 -6.74
CA VAL A 29 7.27 2.08 -6.42
C VAL A 29 6.68 2.77 -5.20
N LEU A 30 5.51 3.38 -5.39
CA LEU A 30 4.69 3.96 -4.33
C LEU A 30 3.55 3.01 -3.96
N VAL A 31 3.31 2.86 -2.67
CA VAL A 31 2.22 2.06 -2.09
C VAL A 31 1.29 2.99 -1.33
N GLY A 32 -0.01 2.96 -1.63
CA GLY A 32 -1.05 3.62 -0.83
C GLY A 32 -1.85 2.58 -0.08
N ASP A 33 -1.91 2.64 1.25
CA ASP A 33 -2.62 1.64 2.04
C ASP A 33 -3.09 2.18 3.41
N PRO A 34 -4.32 1.86 3.87
CA PRO A 34 -4.84 2.28 5.17
C PRO A 34 -4.33 1.45 6.36
N GLY A 35 -3.29 0.63 6.17
CA GLY A 35 -2.73 -0.23 7.21
C GLY A 35 -3.36 -1.62 7.25
N ARG A 36 -3.66 -2.20 6.08
CA ARG A 36 -4.17 -3.57 5.94
C ARG A 36 -3.22 -4.56 6.60
N VAL A 37 -3.79 -5.68 7.08
CA VAL A 37 -3.07 -6.67 7.89
C VAL A 37 -1.88 -7.27 7.14
N ASP A 38 -2.01 -7.51 5.84
CA ASP A 38 -0.99 -8.14 5.01
C ASP A 38 -0.02 -7.13 4.36
N LEU A 39 -0.01 -5.86 4.82
CA LEU A 39 0.94 -4.84 4.35
C LEU A 39 2.37 -5.19 4.82
N PRO A 40 3.37 -5.26 3.91
CA PRO A 40 4.77 -5.53 4.25
C PRO A 40 5.40 -4.32 4.94
N ARG A 41 5.17 -4.15 6.24
CA ARG A 41 5.66 -2.98 6.99
C ARG A 41 7.18 -2.84 6.96
N ASP A 42 7.87 -3.97 6.95
CA ASP A 42 9.30 -4.03 6.71
C ASP A 42 9.55 -3.69 5.24
N GLY A 43 10.29 -2.61 5.00
CA GLY A 43 10.54 -2.10 3.63
C GLY A 43 9.54 -1.06 3.15
N LEU A 44 8.80 -0.38 4.04
CA LEU A 44 8.00 0.80 3.69
C LEU A 44 8.54 2.04 4.40
N GLU A 45 8.83 3.10 3.63
CA GLU A 45 9.07 4.43 4.19
C GLU A 45 7.83 5.30 3.98
N LEU A 46 7.24 5.80 5.06
CA LEU A 46 6.09 6.71 4.99
C LEU A 46 6.52 8.05 4.36
N LEU A 47 5.81 8.46 3.31
CA LEU A 47 6.00 9.72 2.60
C LEU A 47 4.91 10.75 2.93
N ALA A 48 3.68 10.28 3.13
CA ALA A 48 2.54 11.13 3.47
C ALA A 48 1.44 10.30 4.13
N GLU A 49 0.63 10.94 4.97
CA GLU A 49 -0.64 10.40 5.44
C GLU A 49 -1.77 11.28 4.91
N LEU A 50 -2.83 10.65 4.41
CA LEU A 50 -3.97 11.31 3.80
C LEU A 50 -5.26 10.75 4.40
N GLU A 51 -6.18 11.63 4.76
CA GLU A 51 -7.54 11.24 5.10
C GLU A 51 -8.30 10.96 3.80
N VAL A 52 -8.65 9.69 3.57
CA VAL A 52 -9.38 9.24 2.37
C VAL A 52 -10.69 8.59 2.78
N ARG A 53 -11.59 8.40 1.82
CA ARG A 53 -12.77 7.55 2.02
C ARG A 53 -12.44 6.13 1.60
N ASP A 54 -12.64 5.17 2.49
CA ASP A 54 -12.59 3.75 2.13
C ASP A 54 -13.95 3.29 1.58
N MET A 55 -13.94 2.21 0.80
CA MET A 55 -15.16 1.59 0.30
C MET A 55 -15.96 1.00 1.46
N GLY A 56 -17.19 1.47 1.65
CA GLY A 56 -18.05 1.07 2.77
C GLY A 56 -18.03 2.03 3.96
N ASP A 57 -17.24 3.11 3.90
CA ASP A 57 -17.34 4.18 4.89
C ASP A 57 -18.71 4.88 4.85
N GLY A 58 -19.29 5.08 6.04
CA GLY A 58 -20.54 5.82 6.19
C GLY A 58 -20.37 7.31 5.86
N PRO A 59 -21.47 8.07 5.74
CA PRO A 59 -21.42 9.50 5.44
C PRO A 59 -20.53 10.26 6.44
N GLY A 60 -19.49 10.92 5.92
CA GLY A 60 -18.59 11.75 6.74
C GLY A 60 -17.46 10.99 7.45
N LYS A 61 -17.38 9.66 7.31
CA LYS A 61 -16.25 8.88 7.81
C LYS A 61 -15.08 8.95 6.82
N THR A 62 -13.88 9.18 7.34
CA THR A 62 -12.61 9.03 6.62
C THR A 62 -11.74 8.02 7.35
N THR A 63 -10.84 7.42 6.60
CA THR A 63 -9.83 6.49 7.06
C THR A 63 -8.47 7.06 6.70
N SER A 64 -7.54 7.05 7.66
CA SER A 64 -6.16 7.45 7.41
C SER A 64 -5.49 6.45 6.47
N CYS A 65 -4.90 6.96 5.39
CA CYS A 65 -4.20 6.18 4.38
C CYS A 65 -2.77 6.69 4.23
N GLY A 66 -1.82 5.79 4.45
CA GLY A 66 -0.41 6.08 4.26
C GLY A 66 -0.01 5.93 2.80
N VAL A 67 0.81 6.87 2.31
CA VAL A 67 1.55 6.76 1.06
C VAL A 67 2.99 6.45 1.41
N PHE A 68 3.49 5.32 0.92
CA PHE A 68 4.80 4.78 1.25
C PHE A 68 5.68 4.65 0.01
N ASP A 69 6.98 4.86 0.19
CA ASP A 69 8.02 4.41 -0.72
C ASP A 69 8.35 2.95 -0.42
N TYR A 70 8.08 2.05 -1.38
CA TYR A 70 8.35 0.62 -1.22
C TYR A 70 9.82 0.28 -1.46
N ARG A 71 10.54 -0.21 -0.46
CA ARG A 71 11.96 -0.55 -0.49
C ARG A 71 12.18 -1.96 0.08
N PRO A 72 12.06 -3.00 -0.77
CA PRO A 72 12.28 -4.39 -0.35
C PRO A 72 13.74 -4.64 0.06
#